data_AF-A0A935E0Q3-F1
#
_entry.id   AF-A0A935E0Q3-F1
#
_cell.length_a   1.000
_cell.length_b   1.000
_cell.length_c   1.000
_cell.angle_alpha   90.00
_cell.angle_beta   90.00
_cell.angle_gamma   90.00
#
_symmetry.space_group_name_H-M   'P 1'
#
loop_
_entity.id
_entity.type
_entity.pdbx_description
1 polymer ?
#
loop_
_entity_poly.entity_id
_entity_poly.type
_entity_poly.pdbx_seq_one_letter_code
_entity_poly.pdbx_strand_id
1 'polypeptide(L)' 'MNEIIFLVEEADEGGYVARALGHSIFTEADTWEELKEAVQEAVRCHFE' A
#
# COMPACT_ATOMS: atom_id res chain seq x y z
N MET A 1 8.93 -14.33 -10.76
CA MET A 1 7.85 -14.35 -9.75
C MET A 1 8.37 -13.46 -8.63
N ASN A 2 7.91 -12.21 -8.59
CA ASN A 2 8.37 -11.24 -7.61
C ASN A 2 7.25 -11.05 -6.59
N GLU A 3 7.58 -11.19 -5.32
CA GLU A 3 6.67 -10.93 -4.21
C GLU A 3 7.03 -9.59 -3.59
N ILE A 4 6.01 -8.78 -3.29
CA ILE A 4 6.17 -7.50 -2.60
C ILE A 4 5.35 -7.60 -1.32
N ILE A 5 6.01 -7.43 -0.19
CA ILE A 5 5.37 -7.47 1.13
C ILE A 5 5.06 -6.04 1.54
N PHE A 6 3.84 -5.79 1.98
CA PHE A 6 3.45 -4.49 2.55
C PHE A 6 3.26 -4.62 4.06
N LEU A 7 3.83 -3.68 4.81
CA LEU A 7 3.48 -3.44 6.20
C LEU A 7 2.27 -2.51 6.22
N VAL A 8 1.20 -2.93 6.88
CA VAL A 8 -0.01 -2.12 7.06
C VAL A 8 -0.12 -1.72 8.52
N GLU A 9 -0.37 -0.44 8.75
CA GLU A 9 -0.61 0.15 10.06
C GLU A 9 -1.91 0.96 10.03
N GLU A 10 -2.66 0.99 11.13
CA GLU A 10 -3.78 1.91 11.29
C GLU A 10 -3.23 3.30 11.61
N ALA A 11 -3.77 4.34 10.98
CA ALA A 11 -3.33 5.72 11.23
C ALA A 11 -3.99 6.30 12.50
N ASP A 12 -3.31 7.22 13.18
CA ASP A 12 -3.82 7.89 14.38
C ASP A 12 -5.15 8.64 14.14
N GLU A 13 -5.40 9.12 12.91
CA GLU A 13 -6.62 9.83 12.50
C GLU A 13 -7.71 8.89 11.96
N GLY A 14 -7.46 7.57 11.95
CA GLY A 14 -8.30 6.57 11.31
C GLY A 14 -7.83 6.22 9.89
N GLY A 15 -8.35 5.12 9.34
CA GLY A 15 -7.88 4.57 8.06
C GLY A 15 -6.61 3.76 8.20
N TYR A 16 -5.94 3.53 7.06
CA TYR A 16 -4.82 2.61 6.94
C TYR A 16 -3.70 3.21 6.12
N VAL A 17 -2.47 2.90 6.52
CA VAL A 17 -1.25 3.23 5.81
C VAL A 17 -0.56 1.93 5.44
N ALA A 18 -0.14 1.78 4.19
CA ALA A 18 0.62 0.64 3.70
C ALA A 18 1.96 1.08 3.13
N ARG A 19 3.01 0.37 3.50
CA ARG A 19 4.38 0.59 3.00
C ARG A 19 4.99 -0.70 2.50
N ALA A 20 5.53 -0.69 1.29
CA ALA A 20 6.27 -1.82 0.77
C ALA A 20 7.61 -2.02 1.51
N LEU A 21 7.88 -3.25 1.91
CA LEU A 21 9.17 -3.66 2.45
C LEU A 21 10.11 -3.94 1.27
N GLY A 22 11.15 -3.12 1.13
CA GLY A 22 12.16 -3.24 0.07
C GLY A 22 11.88 -2.42 -1.19
N HIS A 23 10.76 -1.69 -1.24
CA HIS A 23 10.45 -0.75 -2.32
C HIS A 23 9.98 0.60 -1.76
N SER A 24 10.26 1.68 -2.48
CA SER A 24 9.80 3.02 -2.12
C SER A 24 8.35 3.25 -2.57
N ILE A 25 7.44 2.37 -2.15
CA ILE A 25 6.00 2.44 -2.44
C ILE A 25 5.24 2.65 -1.13
N PHE A 26 4.42 3.67 -1.11
CA PHE A 26 3.62 4.10 0.05
C PHE A 26 2.23 4.45 -0.43
N THR A 27 1.21 3.96 0.29
CA THR A 27 -0.19 4.24 0.00
C THR A 27 -0.96 4.38 1.31
N GLU A 28 -2.03 5.15 1.27
CA GLU A 28 -2.94 5.35 2.40
C GLU A 28 -4.38 5.36 1.89
N ALA A 29 -5.32 4.95 2.75
CA ALA A 29 -6.75 5.00 2.44
C ALA A 29 -7.59 4.92 3.71
N ASP A 30 -8.82 5.43 3.64
CA ASP A 30 -9.77 5.42 4.75
C ASP A 30 -10.33 4.02 5.05
N THR A 31 -10.39 3.14 4.05
CA THR A 31 -10.88 1.77 4.20
C THR A 31 -9.89 0.72 3.71
N TRP A 32 -10.04 -0.50 4.22
CA TRP A 32 -9.19 -1.63 3.82
C TRP A 32 -9.36 -2.02 2.34
N GLU A 33 -10.56 -1.81 1.78
CA GLU A 33 -10.84 -2.09 0.37
C GLU A 33 -10.13 -1.06 -0.53
N GLU A 34 -10.25 0.22 -0.21
CA GLU A 34 -9.56 1.31 -0.94
C GLU A 34 -8.03 1.17 -0.84
N LEU A 35 -7.51 0.77 0.33
CA LEU A 35 -6.07 0.56 0.50
C LEU A 35 -5.56 -0.53 -0.45
N LYS A 36 -6.31 -1.61 -0.64
CA LYS A 36 -5.91 -2.69 -1.55
C LYS A 36 -5.89 -2.22 -3.01
N GLU A 37 -6.87 -1.42 -3.42
CA GLU A 37 -6.89 -0.85 -4.76
C GLU A 37 -5.70 0.09 -4.96
N ALA A 38 -5.47 1.01 -4.02
CA ALA A 38 -4.35 1.94 -4.05
C ALA A 38 -2.99 1.21 -4.11
N VAL A 39 -2.80 0.14 -3.33
CA VAL A 39 -1.59 -0.69 -3.37
C VAL A 39 -1.40 -1.31 -4.75
N GLN A 40 -2.45 -1.87 -5.34
CA GLN A 40 -2.36 -2.48 -6.67
C GLN A 40 -2.01 -1.47 -7.76
N GLU A 41 -2.61 -0.29 -7.71
CA GLU A 41 -2.29 0.80 -8.64
C GLU A 41 -0.87 1.31 -8.47
N ALA A 42 -0.42 1.53 -7.22
CA ALA A 42 0.92 2.00 -6.93
C ALA A 42 1.99 0.98 -7.38
N VAL A 43 1.74 -0.32 -7.20
CA VAL A 43 2.62 -1.37 -7.72
C VAL A 43 2.65 -1.34 -9.24
N ARG A 44 1.50 -1.27 -9.93
CA ARG A 44 1.49 -1.20 -11.41
C ARG A 44 2.30 0.00 -11.91
N CYS A 45 2.03 1.19 -11.39
CA CYS A 45 2.72 2.41 -11.80
C CYS A 45 4.24 2.37 -11.52
N HIS A 46 4.68 1.70 -10.45
CA HIS A 46 6.09 1.62 -10.10
C HIS A 46 6.91 0.65 -10.98
N PHE A 47 6.26 -0.36 -11.56
CA PHE A 47 6.92 -1.42 -12.35
C PHE A 47 6.52 -1.45 -13.83
N GLU A 48 5.71 -0.49 -14.29
CA GLU A 48 5.44 -0.24 -15.72
C GLU A 48 6.67 0.27 -16.50
#